data_AF-A0A163GQN9-F1
#
_entry.id   AF-A0A163GQN9-F1
#
_cell.length_a   1.000
_cell.length_b   1.000
_cell.length_c   1.000
_cell.angle_alpha   90.00
_cell.angle_beta   90.00
_cell.angle_gamma   90.00
#
_symmetry.space_group_name_H-M   'P 1'
#
loop_
_entity.id
_entity.type
_entity.pdbx_description
1 polymer ?
#
loop_
_entity_poly.entity_id
_entity_poly.type
_entity_poly.pdbx_seq_one_letter_code
_entity_poly.pdbx_strand_id
1 'polypeptide(L)'
;MQEKFKKVIEEYSKYYVVIGDDQLIHNILEKCNIEMDDLPDLAIYLAEEFERTSQEEDMDQNDKVEQLQYGVNFIFEARNEGYKVFFKSKYIEQVV
;
A
#
# COMPACT_ATOMS: atom_id res chain seq x y z
N MET A 1 10.10 -6.76 -11.76
CA MET A 1 9.40 -6.90 -10.46
C MET A 1 9.29 -5.56 -9.74
N GLN A 2 10.38 -4.84 -9.51
CA GLN A 2 10.29 -3.48 -8.94
C GLN A 2 9.55 -2.46 -9.84
N GLU A 3 9.67 -2.58 -11.17
CA GLU A 3 8.98 -1.68 -12.10
C GLU A 3 7.44 -1.80 -12.05
N LYS A 4 6.91 -3.01 -11.81
CA LYS A 4 5.46 -3.21 -11.62
C LYS A 4 4.98 -2.59 -10.30
N PHE A 5 5.76 -2.69 -9.23
CA PHE A 5 5.40 -2.10 -7.93
C PHE A 5 5.48 -0.58 -7.92
N LYS A 6 6.51 -0.01 -8.56
CA LYS A 6 6.60 1.44 -8.78
C LYS A 6 5.36 1.96 -9.52
N LYS A 7 4.90 1.23 -10.54
CA LYS A 7 3.69 1.57 -11.29
C LYS A 7 2.43 1.55 -10.42
N VAL A 8 2.34 0.70 -9.40
CA VAL A 8 1.23 0.73 -8.42
C VAL A 8 1.21 2.07 -7.69
N ILE A 9 2.34 2.53 -7.17
CA ILE A 9 2.44 3.84 -6.49
C ILE A 9 2.08 4.98 -7.45
N GLU A 10 2.60 4.95 -8.67
CA GLU A 10 2.32 5.97 -9.69
C GLU A 10 0.84 6.02 -10.08
N GLU A 11 0.18 4.87 -10.25
CA GLU A 11 -1.24 4.78 -10.54
C GLU A 11 -2.08 5.23 -9.35
N TYR A 12 -1.74 4.79 -8.14
CA TYR A 12 -2.42 5.21 -6.91
C TYR A 12 -2.29 6.72 -6.68
N SER A 13 -1.13 7.29 -6.97
CA SER A 13 -0.84 8.72 -6.80
C SER A 13 -1.67 9.67 -7.67
N LYS A 14 -2.34 9.15 -8.70
CA LYS A 14 -3.25 9.92 -9.59
C LYS A 14 -4.60 10.17 -8.96
N TYR A 15 -4.96 9.41 -7.93
CA TYR A 15 -6.24 9.51 -7.25
C TYR A 15 -6.09 10.33 -5.97
N TYR A 16 -7.11 11.15 -5.71
CA TYR A 16 -7.24 11.82 -4.42
C TYR A 16 -8.06 10.90 -3.51
N VAL A 17 -7.39 9.90 -2.93
CA VAL A 17 -8.05 8.83 -2.18
C VAL A 17 -8.37 9.33 -0.78
N VAL A 18 -9.66 9.39 -0.46
CA VAL A 18 -10.12 9.46 0.93
C VAL A 18 -10.08 8.01 1.45
N ILE A 19 -9.44 7.81 2.60
CA ILE A 19 -9.19 6.51 3.26
C ILE A 19 -10.35 5.52 3.06
N GLY A 20 -10.05 4.29 2.62
CA GLY A 20 -11.00 3.17 2.59
C GLY A 20 -11.67 2.84 1.24
N ASP A 21 -11.15 3.33 0.11
CA ASP A 21 -11.62 2.88 -1.21
C ASP A 21 -10.91 1.56 -1.61
N ASP A 22 -11.32 0.47 -0.97
CA ASP A 22 -10.80 -0.88 -1.24
C ASP A 22 -10.96 -1.26 -2.72
N GLN A 23 -12.05 -0.81 -3.34
CA GLN A 23 -12.34 -1.07 -4.74
C GLN A 23 -11.34 -0.38 -5.66
N LEU A 24 -10.94 0.86 -5.36
CA LEU A 24 -9.88 1.55 -6.09
C LEU A 24 -8.54 0.82 -5.98
N ILE A 25 -8.17 0.37 -4.78
CA ILE A 25 -6.90 -0.35 -4.57
C ILE A 25 -6.92 -1.66 -5.35
N HIS A 26 -8.01 -2.42 -5.29
CA HIS A 26 -8.19 -3.62 -6.11
C HIS A 26 -8.07 -3.33 -7.61
N ASN A 27 -8.72 -2.28 -8.12
CA ASN A 27 -8.64 -1.89 -9.53
C ASN A 27 -7.20 -1.53 -9.95
N ILE A 28 -6.43 -0.87 -9.08
CA ILE A 28 -5.04 -0.51 -9.36
C ILE A 28 -4.14 -1.75 -9.37
N LEU A 29 -4.31 -2.66 -8.41
CA LEU A 29 -3.57 -3.92 -8.36
C LEU A 29 -3.84 -4.75 -9.62
N GLU A 30 -5.10 -4.87 -10.03
CA GLU A 30 -5.49 -5.56 -11.26
C GLU A 30 -4.90 -4.87 -12.50
N LYS A 31 -4.98 -3.54 -12.59
CA LYS A 31 -4.41 -2.76 -13.70
C LYS A 31 -2.89 -2.89 -13.80
N CYS A 32 -2.20 -3.04 -12.68
CA CYS A 32 -0.76 -3.27 -12.61
C CYS A 32 -0.37 -4.74 -12.72
N ASN A 33 -1.34 -5.64 -12.93
CA ASN A 33 -1.14 -7.09 -13.02
C ASN A 33 -0.41 -7.63 -11.78
N ILE A 34 -0.81 -7.14 -10.60
CA ILE A 34 -0.37 -7.62 -9.30
C ILE A 34 -1.27 -8.77 -8.89
N GLU A 35 -0.71 -9.96 -8.84
CA GLU A 35 -1.42 -11.13 -8.34
C GLU A 35 -1.39 -11.18 -6.81
N MET A 36 -2.24 -12.00 -6.21
CA MET A 36 -2.27 -12.14 -4.74
C MET A 36 -0.93 -12.62 -4.18
N ASP A 37 -0.23 -13.48 -4.93
CA ASP A 37 1.09 -14.01 -4.58
C ASP A 37 2.18 -12.93 -4.60
N ASP A 38 1.96 -11.81 -5.31
CA ASP A 38 2.87 -10.67 -5.37
C ASP A 38 2.65 -9.68 -4.23
N LEU A 39 1.53 -9.76 -3.51
CA LEU A 39 1.19 -8.81 -2.45
C LEU A 39 2.20 -8.78 -1.29
N PRO A 40 2.81 -9.90 -0.83
CA PRO A 40 3.82 -9.85 0.22
C PRO A 40 5.04 -9.04 -0.23
N ASP A 41 5.50 -9.26 -1.47
CA ASP A 41 6.63 -8.55 -2.05
C ASP A 41 6.31 -7.06 -2.28
N LEU A 42 5.07 -6.75 -2.68
CA LEU A 42 4.58 -5.38 -2.79
C LEU A 42 4.55 -4.69 -1.41
N ALA A 43 4.10 -5.38 -0.37
CA ALA A 43 4.06 -4.85 1.00
C ALA A 43 5.47 -4.55 1.53
N ILE A 44 6.46 -5.39 1.21
CA ILE A 44 7.87 -5.12 1.56
C ILE A 44 8.37 -3.90 0.79
N TYR A 45 8.12 -3.84 -0.52
CA TYR A 45 8.53 -2.72 -1.36
C TYR A 45 7.94 -1.38 -0.90
N LEU A 46 6.66 -1.37 -0.53
CA LEU A 46 5.99 -0.17 -0.01
C LEU A 46 6.57 0.27 1.35
N ALA A 47 6.98 -0.66 2.21
CA ALA A 47 7.68 -0.32 3.45
C ALA A 47 9.04 0.34 3.18
N GLU A 48 9.83 -0.20 2.24
CA GLU A 48 11.10 0.39 1.81
C GLU A 48 10.91 1.79 1.20
N GLU A 49 9.90 1.97 0.36
CA GLU A 49 9.57 3.27 -0.25
C GLU A 49 9.07 4.30 0.79
N PHE A 50 8.36 3.85 1.83
CA PHE A 50 7.94 4.70 2.93
C PHE A 50 9.16 5.22 3.72
N GLU A 51 10.11 4.34 4.05
CA GLU A 51 11.36 4.77 4.71
C GLU A 51 12.16 5.74 3.84
N ARG A 52 12.26 5.47 2.53
CA ARG A 52 12.97 6.33 1.58
C ARG A 52 12.34 7.73 1.50
N THR A 53 11.03 7.80 1.27
CA THR A 53 10.29 9.07 1.17
C THR A 53 10.28 9.85 2.49
N SER A 54 10.29 9.16 3.63
CA SER A 54 10.44 9.80 4.95
C SER A 54 11.80 10.50 5.09
N GLN A 55 12.87 9.87 4.62
CA GLN A 55 14.22 10.44 4.66
C GLN A 55 14.41 11.59 3.67
N GLU A 56 13.69 11.55 2.55
CA GLU A 56 13.71 12.59 1.51
C GLU A 56 12.82 13.81 1.85
N GLU A 57 12.10 13.78 2.99
CA GLU A 57 11.12 14.79 3.42
C GLU A 57 9.98 15.02 2.41
N ASP A 58 9.72 14.05 1.52
CA ASP A 58 8.61 14.06 0.57
C ASP A 58 7.33 13.57 1.24
N MET A 59 6.72 14.45 2.05
CA MET A 59 5.53 14.12 2.84
C MET A 59 4.32 13.72 1.96
N ASP A 60 4.18 14.32 0.78
CA ASP A 60 3.07 14.03 -0.12
C ASP A 60 3.15 12.59 -0.68
N GLN A 61 4.35 12.16 -1.08
CA GLN A 61 4.55 10.80 -1.56
C GLN A 61 4.53 9.80 -0.40
N ASN A 62 5.09 10.19 0.76
CA ASN A 62 5.08 9.38 1.97
C ASN A 62 3.64 9.03 2.42
N ASP A 63 2.74 10.00 2.44
CA ASP A 63 1.32 9.80 2.79
C ASP A 63 0.63 8.83 1.82
N LYS A 64 0.93 8.92 0.52
CA LYS A 64 0.35 8.04 -0.50
C LYS A 64 0.82 6.60 -0.35
N VAL A 65 2.12 6.40 -0.11
CA VAL A 65 2.70 5.07 0.14
C VAL A 65 2.09 4.49 1.42
N GLU A 66 1.94 5.30 2.47
CA GLU A 66 1.34 4.89 3.73
C GLU A 66 -0.10 4.38 3.55
N GLN A 67 -0.93 5.15 2.84
CA GLN A 67 -2.32 4.76 2.56
C GLN A 67 -2.41 3.50 1.69
N LEU A 68 -1.55 3.38 0.68
CA LEU A 68 -1.53 2.22 -0.20
C LEU A 68 -1.14 0.96 0.59
N GLN A 69 -0.14 1.04 1.47
CA GLN A 69 0.16 -0.08 2.35
C GLN A 69 -1.05 -0.44 3.21
N TYR A 70 -1.70 0.55 3.83
CA TYR A 70 -2.84 0.28 4.68
C TYR A 70 -3.90 -0.56 3.95
N GLY A 71 -4.25 -0.20 2.72
CA GLY A 71 -5.20 -0.99 1.94
C GLY A 71 -4.68 -2.36 1.53
N VAL A 72 -3.39 -2.50 1.19
CA VAL A 72 -2.77 -3.82 0.91
C VAL A 72 -2.83 -4.72 2.16
N ASN A 73 -2.50 -4.18 3.33
CA ASN A 73 -2.58 -4.90 4.61
C ASN A 73 -4.03 -5.27 4.95
N PHE A 74 -4.99 -4.37 4.71
CA PHE A 74 -6.41 -4.64 4.92
C PHE A 74 -6.92 -5.79 4.02
N ILE A 75 -6.53 -5.81 2.75
CA ILE A 75 -6.83 -6.91 1.81
C ILE A 75 -6.26 -8.24 2.33
N PHE A 76 -5.08 -8.21 2.94
CA PHE A 76 -4.48 -9.39 3.60
C PHE A 76 -5.26 -9.83 4.84
N GLU A 77 -5.57 -8.91 5.75
CA GLU A 77 -6.30 -9.19 6.99
C GLU A 77 -7.70 -9.75 6.71
N ALA A 78 -8.40 -9.20 5.71
CA ALA A 78 -9.72 -9.68 5.29
C ALA A 78 -9.69 -11.09 4.69
N ARG A 79 -8.52 -11.59 4.26
CA ARG A 79 -8.39 -12.87 3.54
C ARG A 79 -7.60 -13.96 4.27
N ASN A 80 -6.81 -13.62 5.29
CA ASN A 80 -5.86 -14.57 5.88
C ASN A 80 -5.86 -14.52 7.41
N GLU A 81 -6.11 -15.66 8.06
CA GLU A 81 -5.80 -15.83 9.49
C GLU A 81 -4.27 -15.85 9.67
N GLY A 82 -3.69 -14.76 10.19
CA GLY A 82 -2.28 -14.73 10.64
C GLY A 82 -1.31 -13.88 9.81
N TYR A 83 -1.80 -12.94 8.98
CA TYR A 83 -0.92 -11.96 8.36
C TYR A 83 -0.30 -11.01 9.41
N LYS A 84 1.00 -10.71 9.27
CA LYS A 84 1.71 -9.74 10.11
C LYS A 84 1.84 -8.43 9.36
N VAL A 85 1.21 -7.40 9.89
CA VAL A 85 1.39 -6.01 9.46
C VAL A 85 2.87 -5.63 9.56
N PHE A 86 3.51 -5.33 8.43
CA PHE A 86 4.94 -5.02 8.37
C PHE A 86 5.28 -3.62 8.92
N PHE A 87 4.33 -2.68 8.91
CA PHE A 87 4.46 -1.42 9.63
C PHE A 87 3.10 -0.93 10.12
N LYS A 88 3.05 -0.35 11.33
CA LYS A 88 1.84 0.28 11.85
C LYS A 88 1.66 1.65 11.20
N SER A 89 0.71 1.74 10.27
CA SER A 89 0.26 3.03 9.76
C SER A 89 -0.55 3.77 10.83
N LYS A 90 -0.56 5.11 10.79
CA LYS A 90 -1.49 5.95 11.58
C LYS A 90 -2.96 5.61 11.32
N TYR A 91 -3.27 4.97 10.20
CA TYR A 91 -4.60 4.48 9.86
C TYR A 91 -4.98 3.17 10.57
N ILE A 92 -4.00 2.44 11.13
CA ILE A 92 -4.22 1.20 11.91
C ILE A 92 -4.52 1.52 13.38
N GLU A 93 -4.32 2.75 13.85
CA GLU A 93 -4.54 3.13 15.26
C GLU A 93 -6.01 3.38 15.66
N GLN A 94 -7.00 3.05 14.82
CA GLN A 94 -8.42 3.22 15.15
C GLN A 94 -9.22 1.91 15.11
N VAL A 95 -8.82 0.94 15.92
CA VAL A 95 -9.75 -0.08 16.43
C VAL A 95 -9.57 -0.21 17.94
N VAL A 96 -10.07 0.77 18.69
CA VAL A 96 -10.43 0.64 20.11
C VAL A 96 -11.69 1.43 20.40
#